data_AF-A0A2S8PPE9-F1
#
_entry.id   AF-A0A2S8PPE9-F1
#
_cell.length_a   1.000
_cell.length_b   1.000
_cell.length_c   1.000
_cell.angle_alpha   90.00
_cell.angle_beta   90.00
_cell.angle_gamma   90.00
#
_symmetry.space_group_name_H-M   'P 1'
#
loop_
_entity.id
_entity.type
_entity.pdbx_description
1 polymer ?
#
loop_
_entity_poly.entity_id
_entity_poly.type
_entity_poly.pdbx_seq_one_letter_code
_entity_poly.pdbx_strand_id
1 'polypeptide(L)'
;FDAIAPAAAQALHALDAGDLVSYEAIMEPTVALSSHIFQKPTYAYKTGIVFMAYLNGHQPHFRMIGGAEGSRSIVHLAELFVLADRAGLLADPELAAERMKPILALAGIRP
;
A
#
# COMPACT_ATOMS: atom_id res chain seq x y z
N PHE A 1 10.18 1.39 -3.37
CA PHE A 1 10.42 0.64 -2.12
C PHE A 1 9.57 1.11 -0.97
N ASP A 2 9.34 2.40 -0.77
CA ASP A 2 8.63 2.94 0.42
C ASP A 2 7.40 2.12 0.87
N ALA A 3 6.42 1.89 -0.02
CA ALA A 3 5.21 1.09 0.28
C ALA A 3 5.44 -0.40 0.57
N ILE A 4 6.63 -0.94 0.26
CA ILE A 4 6.99 -2.35 0.40
C ILE A 4 8.27 -2.54 1.21
N ALA A 5 8.71 -1.52 1.97
CA ALA A 5 10.06 -1.47 2.53
C ALA A 5 10.41 -2.70 3.39
N PRO A 6 9.53 -3.23 4.25
CA PRO A 6 9.82 -4.46 5.01
C PRO A 6 10.03 -5.69 4.12
N ALA A 7 9.13 -5.92 3.16
CA ALA A 7 9.24 -7.04 2.23
C ALA A 7 10.50 -6.92 1.35
N ALA A 8 10.80 -5.72 0.84
CA ALA A 8 11.99 -5.48 0.05
C ALA A 8 13.28 -5.72 0.85
N ALA A 9 13.33 -5.31 2.11
CA ALA A 9 14.49 -5.57 2.96
C ALA A 9 14.72 -7.08 3.18
N GLN A 10 13.65 -7.83 3.45
CA GLN A 10 13.74 -9.28 3.61
C GLN A 10 14.14 -9.99 2.31
N ALA A 11 13.56 -9.58 1.18
CA ALA A 11 13.93 -10.13 -0.12
C ALA A 11 15.40 -9.88 -0.45
N LEU A 12 15.91 -8.67 -0.20
CA LEU A 12 17.32 -8.34 -0.45
C LEU A 12 18.27 -9.16 0.43
N HIS A 13 17.90 -9.45 1.69
CA HIS A 13 18.68 -10.38 2.52
C HIS A 13 18.71 -11.81 1.98
N ALA A 14 17.59 -12.32 1.45
CA ALA A 14 17.57 -13.62 0.79
C ALA A 14 18.46 -13.64 -0.47
N LEU A 15 18.42 -12.54 -1.25
CA LEU A 15 19.26 -12.37 -2.42
C LEU A 15 20.76 -12.37 -2.06
N ASP A 16 21.15 -11.66 -1.01
CA ASP A 16 22.54 -11.62 -0.51
C ASP A 16 23.03 -13.01 -0.06
N ALA A 17 22.12 -13.86 0.43
CA ALA A 17 22.41 -15.25 0.79
C ALA A 17 22.39 -16.22 -0.41
N GLY A 18 22.08 -15.75 -1.62
CA GLY A 18 21.91 -16.56 -2.82
C GLY A 18 20.62 -17.39 -2.86
N ASP A 19 19.67 -17.13 -1.97
CA ASP A 19 18.37 -17.79 -1.90
C ASP A 19 17.35 -17.10 -2.82
N LEU A 20 17.43 -17.42 -4.11
CA LEU A 20 16.52 -16.87 -5.13
C LEU A 20 15.07 -17.31 -4.94
N VAL A 21 14.84 -18.49 -4.35
CA VAL A 21 13.48 -19.00 -4.12
C VAL A 21 12.76 -18.13 -3.09
N SER A 22 13.42 -17.84 -1.97
CA SER A 22 12.85 -16.93 -0.96
C SER A 22 12.72 -15.50 -1.48
N TYR A 23 13.70 -15.01 -2.25
CA TYR A 23 13.60 -13.70 -2.90
C TYR A 23 12.34 -13.58 -3.78
N GLU A 24 12.13 -14.55 -4.68
CA GLU A 24 10.97 -14.56 -5.57
C GLU A 24 9.66 -14.67 -4.79
N ALA A 25 9.60 -15.57 -3.81
CA ALA A 25 8.41 -15.77 -2.98
C ALA A 25 8.01 -14.51 -2.18
N ILE A 26 8.98 -13.71 -1.72
CA ILE A 26 8.70 -12.45 -1.02
C ILE A 26 8.26 -11.35 -1.99
N MET A 27 8.89 -11.27 -3.17
CA MET A 27 8.66 -10.19 -4.12
C MET A 27 7.38 -10.38 -4.94
N GLU A 28 7.04 -11.61 -5.34
CA GLU A 28 5.92 -11.91 -6.23
C GLU A 28 4.58 -11.32 -5.75
N PRO A 29 4.16 -11.46 -4.48
CA PRO A 29 2.90 -10.88 -4.00
C PRO A 29 2.85 -9.36 -4.09
N THR A 30 4.01 -8.68 -4.05
CA THR A 30 4.10 -7.22 -4.07
C THR A 30 3.92 -6.62 -5.46
N VAL A 31 4.09 -7.42 -6.52
CA VAL A 31 4.05 -6.95 -7.92
C VAL A 31 2.68 -6.39 -8.28
N ALA A 32 1.61 -7.05 -7.83
CA ALA A 32 0.24 -6.61 -8.10
C ALA A 32 -0.06 -5.26 -7.42
N LEU A 33 0.32 -5.11 -6.14
CA LEU A 33 0.19 -3.84 -5.42
C LEU A 33 0.99 -2.71 -6.10
N SER A 34 2.24 -2.99 -6.46
CA SER A 34 3.10 -2.02 -7.15
C SER A 34 2.49 -1.59 -8.48
N SER A 35 2.10 -2.56 -9.32
CA SER A 35 1.47 -2.27 -10.62
C SER A 35 0.22 -1.42 -10.48
N HIS A 36 -0.60 -1.69 -9.45
CA HIS A 36 -1.78 -0.90 -9.14
C HIS A 36 -1.41 0.53 -8.73
N ILE A 37 -0.51 0.73 -7.74
CA ILE A 37 -0.08 2.06 -7.28
C ILE A 37 0.40 2.95 -8.44
N PHE A 38 1.15 2.35 -9.38
CA PHE A 38 1.76 3.05 -10.50
C PHE A 38 0.90 3.09 -11.78
N GLN A 39 -0.34 2.58 -11.74
CA GLN A 39 -1.22 2.59 -12.89
C GLN A 39 -1.52 4.01 -13.41
N LYS A 40 -1.89 4.14 -14.68
CA LYS A 40 -2.22 5.44 -15.28
C LYS A 40 -3.33 6.16 -14.50
N PRO A 41 -3.25 7.49 -14.28
CA PRO A 41 -2.10 8.36 -14.54
C PRO A 41 -0.96 8.14 -13.51
N THR A 42 0.23 7.80 -14.00
CA THR A 42 1.36 7.40 -13.14
C THR A 42 1.83 8.51 -12.21
N TYR A 43 1.70 9.79 -12.57
CA TYR A 43 2.10 10.90 -11.69
C TYR A 43 1.37 10.91 -10.33
N ALA A 44 0.19 10.26 -10.24
CA ALA A 44 -0.59 10.13 -9.03
C ALA A 44 -0.15 8.97 -8.11
N TYR A 45 0.96 8.27 -8.41
CA TYR A 45 1.44 7.14 -7.61
C TYR A 45 1.69 7.53 -6.14
N LYS A 46 2.11 8.77 -5.89
CA LYS A 46 2.39 9.29 -4.54
C LYS A 46 1.18 9.21 -3.62
N THR A 47 -0.04 9.31 -4.16
CA THR A 47 -1.27 9.12 -3.39
C THR A 47 -1.33 7.72 -2.81
N GLY A 48 -0.99 6.68 -3.58
CA GLY A 48 -0.93 5.30 -3.10
C GLY A 48 0.17 5.08 -2.06
N ILE A 49 1.35 5.70 -2.25
CA ILE A 49 2.45 5.62 -1.27
C ILE A 49 2.07 6.24 0.07
N VAL A 50 1.54 7.47 0.07
CA VAL A 50 1.10 8.14 1.30
C VAL A 50 -0.08 7.42 1.94
N PHE A 51 -0.96 6.82 1.13
CA PHE A 51 -2.05 6.01 1.64
C PHE A 51 -1.54 4.76 2.37
N MET A 52 -0.53 4.05 1.83
CA MET A 52 0.14 2.94 2.53
C MET A 52 0.79 3.40 3.84
N ALA A 53 1.46 4.56 3.83
CA ALA A 53 2.06 5.13 5.05
C ALA A 53 1.00 5.45 6.11
N TYR A 54 -0.15 5.96 5.69
CA TYR A 54 -1.30 6.15 6.56
C TYR A 54 -1.87 4.81 7.06
N LEU A 55 -2.08 3.79 6.23
CA LEU A 55 -2.59 2.50 6.71
C LEU A 55 -1.65 1.85 7.75
N ASN A 56 -0.34 1.96 7.53
CA ASN A 56 0.70 1.36 8.39
C ASN A 56 1.13 2.21 9.59
N GLY A 57 0.40 3.25 9.95
CA GLY A 57 0.69 3.99 11.18
C GLY A 57 1.83 5.00 11.10
N HIS A 58 2.52 5.15 9.96
CA HIS A 58 3.66 6.06 9.80
C HIS A 58 3.26 7.55 9.88
N GLN A 59 1.98 7.86 9.66
CA GLN A 59 1.41 9.20 9.86
C GLN A 59 -0.04 9.13 10.36
N PRO A 60 -0.53 10.12 11.12
CA PRO A 60 -1.87 10.08 11.73
C PRO A 60 -3.01 10.51 10.79
N HIS A 61 -2.72 11.00 9.58
CA HIS A 61 -3.73 11.53 8.66
C HIS A 61 -3.48 11.12 7.21
N PHE A 62 -4.53 11.07 6.39
CA PHE A 62 -4.42 10.97 4.93
C PHE A 62 -4.70 12.33 4.29
N ARG A 63 -3.66 13.18 4.27
CA ARG A 63 -3.66 14.53 3.67
C ARG A 63 -2.32 14.76 2.98
N MET A 64 -2.34 15.40 1.83
CA MET A 64 -1.16 15.63 1.00
C MET A 64 -1.08 17.09 0.56
N ILE A 65 0.14 17.52 0.25
CA ILE A 65 0.40 18.84 -0.33
C ILE A 65 -0.43 19.00 -1.61
N GLY A 66 -1.10 20.14 -1.75
CA GLY A 66 -1.93 20.44 -2.92
C GLY A 66 -3.23 19.63 -3.02
N GLY A 67 -3.67 18.96 -1.95
CA GLY A 67 -4.88 18.13 -1.97
C GLY A 67 -4.72 16.85 -2.79
N ALA A 68 -3.48 16.40 -3.01
CA ALA A 68 -3.18 15.25 -3.85
C ALA A 68 -3.74 13.92 -3.32
N GLU A 69 -4.25 13.86 -2.08
CA GLU A 69 -5.00 12.71 -1.56
C GLU A 69 -6.25 12.39 -2.41
N GLY A 70 -6.81 13.39 -3.10
CA GLY A 70 -7.94 13.23 -4.02
C GLY A 70 -7.56 12.78 -5.44
N SER A 71 -6.28 12.54 -5.73
CA SER A 71 -5.82 12.18 -7.09
C SER A 71 -6.05 10.72 -7.48
N ARG A 72 -6.62 9.92 -6.57
CA ARG A 72 -7.07 8.54 -6.82
C ARG A 72 -8.50 8.37 -6.32
N SER A 73 -9.27 7.54 -7.03
CA SER A 73 -10.67 7.26 -6.64
C SER A 73 -10.75 6.38 -5.39
N ILE A 74 -11.90 6.40 -4.72
CA ILE A 74 -12.14 5.50 -3.58
C ILE A 74 -12.00 4.02 -3.97
N VAL A 75 -12.43 3.65 -5.19
CA VAL A 75 -12.29 2.29 -5.72
C VAL A 75 -10.82 1.90 -5.84
N HIS A 76 -9.98 2.81 -6.31
CA HIS A 76 -8.54 2.58 -6.38
C HIS A 76 -7.92 2.39 -4.98
N LEU A 77 -8.32 3.20 -4.01
CA LEU A 77 -7.82 3.07 -2.63
C LEU A 77 -8.29 1.78 -1.96
N ALA A 78 -9.52 1.35 -2.21
CA ALA A 78 -10.06 0.08 -1.70
C ALA A 78 -9.33 -1.13 -2.30
N GLU A 79 -9.10 -1.14 -3.61
CA GLU A 79 -8.32 -2.20 -4.25
C GLU A 79 -6.86 -2.22 -3.76
N LEU A 80 -6.27 -1.04 -3.55
CA LEU A 80 -4.93 -0.92 -2.96
C LEU A 80 -4.89 -1.57 -1.57
N PHE A 81 -5.87 -1.30 -0.72
CA PHE A 81 -5.99 -1.91 0.61
C PHE A 81 -6.05 -3.44 0.53
N VAL A 82 -6.87 -4.00 -0.36
CA VAL A 82 -6.97 -5.46 -0.57
C VAL A 82 -5.66 -6.06 -1.09
N LEU A 83 -5.00 -5.40 -2.04
CA LEU A 83 -3.72 -5.85 -2.56
C LEU A 83 -2.60 -5.77 -1.51
N ALA A 84 -2.63 -4.78 -0.64
CA ALA A 84 -1.69 -4.66 0.48
C ALA A 84 -1.86 -5.78 1.51
N ASP A 85 -3.10 -6.14 1.84
CA ASP A 85 -3.43 -7.29 2.69
C ASP A 85 -2.91 -8.60 2.08
N ARG A 86 -3.25 -8.87 0.82
CA ARG A 86 -2.79 -10.06 0.09
C ARG A 86 -1.28 -10.16 -0.03
N ALA A 87 -0.59 -9.03 -0.08
CA ALA A 87 0.87 -8.96 -0.13
C ALA A 87 1.53 -9.04 1.26
N GLY A 88 0.76 -9.12 2.35
CA GLY A 88 1.29 -9.14 3.71
C GLY A 88 1.97 -7.82 4.12
N LEU A 89 1.52 -6.70 3.54
CA LEU A 89 2.15 -5.38 3.70
C LEU A 89 1.41 -4.45 4.67
N LEU A 90 0.35 -4.95 5.32
CA LEU A 90 -0.31 -4.28 6.44
C LEU A 90 0.35 -4.74 7.75
N ALA A 91 1.14 -3.86 8.37
CA ALA A 91 1.88 -4.20 9.59
C ALA A 91 0.96 -4.51 10.78
N ASP A 92 -0.19 -3.84 10.83
CA ASP A 92 -1.27 -4.06 11.80
C ASP A 92 -2.60 -4.04 11.00
N PRO A 93 -3.15 -5.22 10.62
CA PRO A 93 -4.37 -5.32 9.84
C PRO A 93 -5.59 -4.69 10.52
N GLU A 94 -5.71 -4.81 11.84
CA GLU A 94 -6.78 -4.18 12.61
C GLU A 94 -6.70 -2.64 12.51
N LEU A 95 -5.52 -2.06 12.73
CA LEU A 95 -5.30 -0.62 12.58
C LEU A 95 -5.59 -0.16 11.15
N ALA A 96 -5.12 -0.89 10.15
CA ALA A 96 -5.36 -0.57 8.75
C ALA A 96 -6.86 -0.58 8.43
N ALA A 97 -7.61 -1.57 8.94
CA ALA A 97 -9.07 -1.64 8.79
C ALA A 97 -9.77 -0.46 9.48
N GLU A 98 -9.40 -0.14 10.72
CA GLU A 98 -9.93 1.03 11.44
C GLU A 98 -9.66 2.34 10.70
N ARG A 99 -8.50 2.45 10.05
CA ARG A 99 -8.11 3.62 9.24
C ARG A 99 -8.81 3.69 7.90
N MET A 100 -9.20 2.55 7.32
CA MET A 100 -9.92 2.49 6.05
C MET A 100 -11.41 2.85 6.21
N LYS A 101 -12.04 2.45 7.32
CA LYS A 101 -13.47 2.73 7.62
C LYS A 101 -13.87 4.20 7.42
N PRO A 102 -13.20 5.21 8.01
CA PRO A 102 -13.58 6.61 7.82
C PRO A 102 -13.40 7.09 6.37
N ILE A 103 -12.43 6.53 5.62
CA ILE A 103 -12.22 6.86 4.20
C ILE A 103 -13.41 6.38 3.35
N LEU A 104 -13.89 5.16 3.60
CA LEU A 104 -15.11 4.62 2.98
C LEU A 104 -16.35 5.41 3.38
N ALA A 105 -16.49 5.76 4.66
CA ALA A 105 -17.62 6.52 5.17
C ALA A 105 -17.72 7.91 4.52
N LEU A 106 -16.59 8.61 4.34
CA LEU A 106 -16.52 9.89 3.63
C LEU A 106 -16.90 9.77 2.14
N ALA A 107 -16.72 8.60 1.55
CA ALA A 107 -17.18 8.29 0.20
C ALA A 107 -18.66 7.83 0.14
N GLY A 108 -19.39 7.87 1.27
CA GLY A 108 -20.80 7.48 1.34
C GLY A 108 -21.04 5.97 1.49
N ILE A 109 -19.99 5.18 1.74
CA ILE A 109 -20.07 3.73 1.91
C ILE A 109 -20.16 3.45 3.41
N ARG A 110 -21.27 2.85 3.85
CA ARG A 110 -21.47 2.39 5.23
C ARG A 110 -21.41 0.86 5.29
N PRO A 111 -20.83 0.27 6.35
CA PRO A 111 -20.98 -1.15 6.64
C PRO A 111 -22.45 -1.54 6.87
#